data_AF-A0A2R6J7D3-F1
#
_entry.id   AF-A0A2R6J7D3-F1
#
_cell.length_a   1.000
_cell.length_b   1.000
_cell.length_c   1.000
_cell.angle_alpha   90.00
_cell.angle_beta   90.00
_cell.angle_gamma   90.00
#
_symmetry.space_group_name_H-M   'P 1'
#
loop_
_entity.id
_entity.type
_entity.pdbx_description
1 polymer ?
#
loop_
_entity_poly.entity_id
_entity_poly.type
_entity_poly.pdbx_seq_one_letter_code
_entity_poly.pdbx_strand_id
1 'polypeptide(L)'
;MGLSLSYNAIATGDPLTFPYQAFAPRDGLGFGTREILEYSREYTPALALRANRLVLEAFVLRWSFAPPLGVGLAAVGILLTVGPGASVLGPRAAARADDRVYNAYDEALRAAFAGVAASVVAGNLLFWGNLNVLGDLSDPTDGLIAVLGPFYHFDLLLPFSAFGAAGAVYLWRLLRRSAVESDLPATGVRVALAVVLVAGLAVSGAATYRALDDPVERNADYTDRYERAYEPFEARAGGEWRGGPLGDDPAFENGLVFVPTPYGDWLGHPFQSTWNDAGLDGEAVYALSGPPGETFAVLGAYPDRNYYRFAYRGTWTPEPSGDFRSTVQRLRVREGSGHEVRTTVGVVGTPSTVRLVTGTPDTDGATVAAYDVTAERTGNLTVGWRVGPGRAAVTGEGFRPRNDGTLRFEGATRLALVVTFIQAGGATVSYRQELTVRTDGDRVELVWPPETRICRLTPDCGREGTYLGPGNGYVDGAVVGTDVNTTR
;
A
#
# COMPACT_ATOMS: atom_id res chain seq x y z
N MET A 1 -23.40 -16.97 -8.75
CA MET A 1 -24.44 -15.92 -8.87
C MET A 1 -25.40 -15.93 -7.69
N GLY A 2 -26.17 -17.01 -7.45
CA GLY A 2 -27.12 -17.07 -6.33
C GLY A 2 -26.53 -16.80 -4.95
N LEU A 3 -25.37 -17.41 -4.63
CA LEU A 3 -24.66 -17.14 -3.36
C LEU A 3 -24.25 -15.67 -3.19
N SER A 4 -23.78 -15.02 -4.26
CA SER A 4 -23.38 -13.61 -4.23
C SER A 4 -24.57 -12.69 -3.99
N LEU A 5 -25.71 -12.97 -4.66
CA LEU A 5 -26.94 -12.22 -4.46
C LEU A 5 -27.50 -12.40 -3.04
N SER A 6 -27.44 -13.63 -2.50
CA SER A 6 -27.84 -13.88 -1.11
C SER A 6 -26.93 -13.18 -0.11
N TYR A 7 -25.61 -13.21 -0.34
CA TYR A 7 -24.65 -12.48 0.49
C TYR A 7 -24.92 -10.98 0.50
N ASN A 8 -25.13 -10.38 -0.68
CA ASN A 8 -25.53 -8.98 -0.81
C ASN A 8 -26.83 -8.71 -0.04
N ALA A 9 -27.88 -9.50 -0.24
CA ALA A 9 -29.15 -9.33 0.45
C ALA A 9 -29.02 -9.43 1.97
N ILE A 10 -28.17 -10.32 2.49
CA ILE A 10 -27.90 -10.44 3.93
C ILE A 10 -27.12 -9.23 4.45
N ALA A 11 -26.09 -8.78 3.72
CA ALA A 11 -25.20 -7.72 4.18
C ALA A 11 -25.77 -6.30 4.02
N THR A 12 -26.56 -6.06 2.97
CA THR A 12 -27.04 -4.72 2.59
C THR A 12 -28.56 -4.58 2.62
N GLY A 13 -29.29 -5.70 2.74
CA GLY A 13 -30.76 -5.72 2.60
C GLY A 13 -31.25 -5.78 1.16
N ASP A 14 -30.36 -5.71 0.16
CA ASP A 14 -30.69 -5.76 -1.27
C ASP A 14 -29.74 -6.69 -2.04
N PRO A 15 -30.23 -7.72 -2.76
CA PRO A 15 -29.38 -8.62 -3.53
C PRO A 15 -28.56 -7.91 -4.63
N LEU A 16 -29.00 -6.74 -5.09
CA LEU A 16 -28.35 -5.99 -6.16
C LEU A 16 -27.39 -4.91 -5.67
N THR A 17 -27.36 -4.64 -4.36
CA THR A 17 -26.43 -3.68 -3.76
C THR A 17 -25.22 -4.41 -3.20
N PHE A 18 -24.04 -4.16 -3.80
CA PHE A 18 -22.80 -4.70 -3.27
C PHE A 18 -22.46 -4.06 -1.92
N PRO A 19 -21.92 -4.81 -0.94
CA PRO A 19 -21.56 -4.25 0.38
C PRO A 19 -20.69 -3.01 0.31
N TYR A 20 -19.79 -2.94 -0.68
CA TYR A 20 -18.93 -1.78 -0.83
C TYR A 20 -19.67 -0.51 -1.27
N GLN A 21 -20.75 -0.65 -2.04
CA GLN A 21 -21.59 0.48 -2.46
C GLN A 21 -22.43 1.04 -1.32
N ALA A 22 -22.63 0.28 -0.23
CA ALA A 22 -23.33 0.79 0.95
C ALA A 22 -22.54 1.93 1.62
N PHE A 23 -21.21 1.88 1.59
CA PHE A 23 -20.34 2.93 2.14
C PHE A 23 -19.79 3.90 1.07
N ALA A 24 -19.76 3.50 -0.20
CA ALA A 24 -19.38 4.36 -1.33
C ALA A 24 -20.42 4.29 -2.47
N PRO A 25 -21.61 4.89 -2.31
CA PRO A 25 -22.72 4.74 -3.28
C PRO A 25 -22.38 5.26 -4.69
N ARG A 26 -21.41 6.16 -4.79
CA ARG A 26 -20.95 6.75 -6.06
C ARG A 26 -19.73 6.03 -6.66
N ASP A 27 -19.19 5.02 -5.99
CA ASP A 27 -18.12 4.15 -6.52
C ASP A 27 -18.70 2.96 -7.31
N GLY A 28 -19.69 3.25 -8.14
CA GLY A 28 -20.49 2.23 -8.84
C GLY A 28 -20.29 2.21 -10.35
N LEU A 29 -21.08 1.36 -11.01
CA LEU A 29 -21.20 1.34 -12.47
C LEU A 29 -22.04 2.53 -12.99
N GLY A 30 -21.70 3.00 -14.19
CA GLY A 30 -22.45 3.97 -14.98
C GLY A 30 -21.76 5.33 -15.14
N PHE A 31 -22.47 6.25 -15.80
CA PHE A 31 -22.04 7.64 -16.01
C PHE A 31 -22.55 8.59 -14.93
N GLY A 32 -22.08 9.83 -14.95
CA GLY A 32 -22.44 10.89 -14.00
C GLY A 32 -21.35 11.12 -12.96
N THR A 33 -21.68 11.81 -11.88
CA THR A 33 -20.73 12.08 -10.79
C THR A 33 -20.38 10.79 -10.04
N ARG A 34 -19.09 10.44 -10.08
CA ARG A 34 -18.49 9.29 -9.40
C ARG A 34 -17.54 9.77 -8.33
N GLU A 35 -17.47 9.03 -7.24
CA GLU A 35 -16.75 9.46 -6.06
C GLU A 35 -16.27 8.26 -5.26
N ILE A 36 -14.98 8.29 -4.89
CA ILE A 36 -14.34 7.34 -3.98
C ILE A 36 -13.49 8.16 -3.01
N LEU A 37 -13.79 8.05 -1.71
CA LEU A 37 -13.18 8.89 -0.67
C LEU A 37 -13.32 10.39 -1.04
N GLU A 38 -12.23 11.16 -1.02
CA GLU A 38 -12.22 12.59 -1.34
C GLU A 38 -12.07 12.87 -2.85
N TYR A 39 -11.98 11.85 -3.69
CA TYR A 39 -11.83 11.98 -5.14
C TYR A 39 -13.18 11.89 -5.83
N SER A 40 -13.64 12.99 -6.43
CA SER A 40 -14.88 13.08 -7.19
C SER A 40 -14.64 13.54 -8.63
N ARG A 41 -15.32 12.91 -9.60
CA ARG A 41 -15.24 13.26 -11.02
C ARG A 41 -16.56 13.03 -11.74
N GLU A 42 -16.81 13.86 -12.75
CA GLU A 42 -17.90 13.62 -13.70
C GLU A 42 -17.45 12.60 -14.76
N TYR A 43 -17.95 11.37 -14.64
CA TYR A 43 -17.61 10.28 -15.56
C TYR A 43 -18.55 10.29 -16.77
N THR A 44 -18.08 10.90 -17.87
CA THR A 44 -18.85 11.04 -19.11
C THR A 44 -18.55 9.90 -20.10
N PRO A 45 -19.44 9.63 -21.07
CA PRO A 45 -19.16 8.67 -22.14
C PRO A 45 -17.86 8.96 -22.92
N ALA A 46 -17.54 10.24 -23.14
CA ALA A 46 -16.30 10.63 -23.82
C ALA A 46 -15.05 10.29 -22.99
N LEU A 47 -15.10 10.54 -21.68
CA LEU A 47 -14.03 10.16 -20.75
C LEU A 47 -13.90 8.64 -20.65
N ALA A 48 -15.02 7.92 -20.60
CA ALA A 48 -15.04 6.46 -20.59
C ALA A 48 -14.39 5.86 -21.83
N LEU A 49 -14.74 6.36 -23.02
CA LEU A 49 -14.11 5.93 -24.28
C LEU A 49 -12.61 6.22 -24.30
N ARG A 50 -12.18 7.39 -23.80
CA ARG A 50 -10.76 7.75 -23.71
C ARG A 50 -10.01 6.81 -22.77
N ALA A 51 -10.53 6.61 -21.55
CA ALA A 51 -9.90 5.72 -20.57
C ALA A 51 -9.84 4.28 -21.11
N ASN A 52 -10.96 3.75 -21.59
CA ASN A 52 -11.03 2.39 -22.12
C ASN A 52 -10.08 2.19 -23.33
N ARG A 53 -9.97 3.17 -24.21
CA ARG A 53 -8.98 3.16 -25.30
C ARG A 53 -7.55 3.06 -24.77
N LEU A 54 -7.16 3.88 -23.80
CA LEU A 54 -5.81 3.87 -23.24
C LEU A 54 -5.49 2.52 -22.57
N VAL A 55 -6.44 1.94 -21.83
CA VAL A 55 -6.28 0.61 -21.22
C VAL A 55 -6.12 -0.48 -22.29
N LEU A 56 -6.91 -0.43 -23.36
CA LEU A 56 -6.79 -1.36 -24.48
C LEU A 56 -5.48 -1.18 -25.27
N GLU A 57 -5.02 0.05 -25.46
CA GLU A 57 -3.71 0.33 -26.05
C GLU A 57 -2.59 -0.27 -25.20
N ALA A 58 -2.65 -0.12 -23.87
CA ALA A 58 -1.71 -0.76 -22.96
C ALA A 58 -1.79 -2.30 -23.05
N PHE A 59 -2.99 -2.88 -23.09
CA PHE A 59 -3.18 -4.32 -23.30
C PHE A 59 -2.50 -4.81 -24.58
N VAL A 60 -2.75 -4.13 -25.69
CA VAL A 60 -2.25 -4.54 -27.01
C VAL A 60 -0.73 -4.38 -27.13
N LEU A 61 -0.20 -3.26 -26.65
CA LEU A 61 1.18 -2.87 -26.91
C LEU A 61 2.17 -3.32 -25.84
N ARG A 62 1.71 -3.60 -24.62
CA ARG A 62 2.59 -3.88 -23.47
C ARG A 62 2.25 -5.17 -22.73
N TRP A 63 0.97 -5.53 -22.63
CA TRP A 63 0.52 -6.58 -21.72
C TRP A 63 -0.09 -7.82 -22.41
N SER A 64 0.12 -7.99 -23.72
CA SER A 64 -0.27 -9.18 -24.47
C SER A 64 0.93 -10.07 -24.80
N PHE A 65 0.69 -11.30 -25.28
CA PHE A 65 1.79 -12.20 -25.69
C PHE A 65 2.52 -11.66 -26.93
N ALA A 66 3.85 -11.55 -26.85
CA ALA A 66 4.71 -11.03 -27.91
C ALA A 66 4.10 -9.78 -28.58
N PRO A 67 3.82 -8.71 -27.83
CA PRO A 67 3.07 -7.58 -28.34
C PRO A 67 3.87 -6.86 -29.45
N PRO A 68 3.22 -6.38 -30.52
CA PRO A 68 1.80 -6.52 -30.87
C PRO A 68 1.49 -7.79 -31.72
N LEU A 69 2.45 -8.69 -31.93
CA LEU A 69 2.30 -9.87 -32.81
C LEU A 69 1.18 -10.82 -32.36
N GLY A 70 1.08 -11.10 -31.05
CA GLY A 70 0.02 -11.98 -30.53
C GLY A 70 -1.39 -11.44 -30.81
N VAL A 71 -1.57 -10.12 -30.69
CA VAL A 71 -2.83 -9.45 -31.04
C VAL A 71 -3.09 -9.52 -32.55
N GLY A 72 -2.07 -9.35 -33.38
CA GLY A 72 -2.19 -9.53 -34.83
C GLY A 72 -2.64 -10.95 -35.20
N LEU A 73 -2.05 -11.97 -34.57
CA LEU A 73 -2.47 -13.37 -34.75
C LEU A 73 -3.91 -13.60 -34.29
N ALA A 74 -4.31 -12.98 -33.18
CA ALA A 74 -5.68 -13.05 -32.69
C ALA A 74 -6.68 -12.43 -33.67
N ALA A 75 -6.34 -11.27 -34.25
CA ALA A 75 -7.17 -10.63 -35.28
C ALA A 75 -7.34 -11.53 -36.52
N VAL A 76 -6.25 -12.17 -36.97
CA VAL A 76 -6.30 -13.17 -38.05
C VAL A 76 -7.20 -14.34 -37.66
N GLY A 77 -7.06 -14.88 -36.45
CA GLY A 77 -7.92 -15.94 -35.94
C GLY A 77 -9.40 -15.57 -35.92
N ILE A 78 -9.75 -14.39 -35.40
CA ILE A 78 -11.13 -13.87 -35.36
C ILE A 78 -11.70 -13.77 -36.77
N LEU A 79 -10.96 -13.14 -37.69
CA LEU A 79 -11.37 -12.97 -39.09
C LEU A 79 -11.67 -14.31 -39.78
N LEU A 80 -10.87 -15.34 -39.48
CA LEU A 80 -10.96 -16.66 -40.11
C LEU A 80 -11.98 -17.60 -39.45
N THR A 81 -12.45 -17.30 -38.24
CA THR A 81 -13.28 -18.23 -37.45
C THR A 81 -14.66 -17.69 -37.10
N VAL A 82 -14.82 -16.36 -37.03
CA VAL A 82 -16.08 -15.69 -36.64
C VAL A 82 -16.51 -14.63 -37.67
N GLY A 83 -15.57 -13.97 -38.34
CA GLY A 83 -15.86 -12.88 -39.29
C GLY A 83 -16.25 -13.34 -40.72
N PRO A 84 -16.40 -12.41 -41.67
CA PRO A 84 -16.68 -12.70 -43.08
C PRO A 84 -15.63 -13.60 -43.74
N GLY A 85 -14.39 -13.55 -43.24
CA GLY A 85 -13.31 -14.44 -43.65
C GLY A 85 -13.59 -15.90 -43.29
N ALA A 86 -14.43 -16.20 -42.30
CA ALA A 86 -14.75 -17.57 -41.93
C ALA A 86 -15.48 -18.33 -43.05
N SER A 87 -16.35 -17.65 -43.81
CA SER A 87 -17.07 -18.22 -44.95
C SER A 87 -16.26 -18.24 -46.25
N VAL A 88 -15.21 -17.41 -46.37
CA VAL A 88 -14.45 -17.25 -47.63
C VAL A 88 -13.08 -17.93 -47.58
N LEU A 89 -12.39 -17.82 -46.44
CA LEU A 89 -11.00 -18.23 -46.25
C LEU A 89 -10.83 -19.23 -45.10
N GLY A 90 -11.85 -19.36 -44.25
CA GLY A 90 -11.81 -20.13 -43.02
C GLY A 90 -12.15 -21.62 -43.19
N PRO A 91 -12.09 -22.40 -42.10
CA PRO A 91 -12.40 -23.83 -42.12
C PRO A 91 -13.80 -24.15 -42.68
N ARG A 92 -14.78 -23.24 -42.52
CA ARG A 92 -16.14 -23.41 -43.08
C ARG A 92 -16.15 -23.39 -44.60
N ALA A 93 -15.27 -22.62 -45.25
CA ALA A 93 -15.13 -22.63 -46.70
C ALA A 93 -14.60 -23.98 -47.24
N ALA A 94 -13.90 -24.74 -46.40
CA ALA A 94 -13.28 -26.03 -46.76
C ALA A 94 -14.00 -27.26 -46.16
N ALA A 95 -15.05 -27.07 -45.36
CA ALA A 95 -15.74 -28.15 -44.66
C ALA A 95 -16.68 -28.93 -45.60
N ARG A 96 -16.64 -30.27 -45.53
CA ARG A 96 -17.60 -31.15 -46.23
C ARG A 96 -18.91 -31.23 -45.45
N ALA A 97 -19.99 -31.62 -46.13
CA ALA A 97 -21.34 -31.63 -45.57
C ALA A 97 -21.53 -32.56 -44.34
N ASP A 98 -20.65 -33.54 -44.10
CA ASP A 98 -20.80 -34.55 -43.03
C ASP A 98 -20.28 -34.12 -41.64
N ASP A 99 -19.51 -33.03 -41.51
CA ASP A 99 -18.91 -32.63 -40.21
C ASP A 99 -19.84 -31.77 -39.31
N ARG A 100 -21.14 -31.71 -39.60
CA ARG A 100 -22.06 -30.66 -39.08
C ARG A 100 -22.28 -30.65 -37.56
N VAL A 101 -22.15 -31.79 -36.88
CA VAL A 101 -22.42 -31.88 -35.42
C VAL A 101 -21.22 -31.39 -34.59
N TYR A 102 -19.98 -31.77 -34.96
CA TYR A 102 -18.77 -31.25 -34.32
C TYR A 102 -18.56 -29.75 -34.59
N ASN A 103 -19.02 -29.26 -35.74
CA ASN A 103 -18.92 -27.83 -36.10
C ASN A 103 -19.84 -26.91 -35.28
N ALA A 104 -20.99 -27.39 -34.78
CA ALA A 104 -21.94 -26.56 -34.06
C ALA A 104 -21.45 -26.17 -32.66
N TYR A 105 -20.82 -27.11 -31.94
CA TYR A 105 -20.22 -26.83 -30.62
C TYR A 105 -19.02 -25.88 -30.75
N ASP A 106 -18.18 -26.09 -31.76
CA ASP A 106 -17.07 -25.21 -32.08
C ASP A 106 -17.52 -23.79 -32.48
N GLU A 107 -18.64 -23.68 -33.19
CA GLU A 107 -19.25 -22.40 -33.58
C GLU A 107 -19.81 -21.65 -32.38
N ALA A 108 -20.56 -22.34 -31.52
CA ALA A 108 -21.05 -21.77 -30.27
C ALA A 108 -19.90 -21.30 -29.37
N LEU A 109 -18.81 -22.08 -29.28
CA LEU A 109 -17.63 -21.72 -28.51
C LEU A 109 -16.91 -20.48 -29.07
N ARG A 110 -16.71 -20.42 -30.40
CA ARG A 110 -16.10 -19.24 -31.05
C ARG A 110 -16.95 -17.99 -30.87
N ALA A 111 -18.27 -18.12 -31.02
CA ALA A 111 -19.21 -17.04 -30.79
C ALA A 111 -19.22 -16.59 -29.32
N ALA A 112 -19.15 -17.53 -28.37
CA ALA A 112 -19.03 -17.24 -26.95
C ALA A 112 -17.73 -16.47 -26.64
N PHE A 113 -16.59 -16.89 -27.20
CA PHE A 113 -15.30 -16.21 -27.01
C PHE A 113 -15.30 -14.79 -27.60
N ALA A 114 -15.85 -14.61 -28.80
CA ALA A 114 -16.04 -13.29 -29.39
C ALA A 114 -17.01 -12.42 -28.56
N GLY A 115 -18.09 -13.03 -28.05
CA GLY A 115 -19.06 -12.40 -27.17
C GLY A 115 -18.44 -11.94 -25.84
N VAL A 116 -17.58 -12.75 -25.22
CA VAL A 116 -16.81 -12.36 -24.03
C VAL A 116 -15.90 -11.18 -24.36
N ALA A 117 -15.11 -11.26 -25.44
CA ALA A 117 -14.23 -10.17 -25.83
C ALA A 117 -14.99 -8.84 -26.05
N ALA A 118 -16.12 -8.89 -26.76
CA ALA A 118 -16.97 -7.72 -26.97
C ALA A 118 -17.61 -7.21 -25.67
N SER A 119 -18.06 -8.11 -24.80
CA SER A 119 -18.69 -7.76 -23.51
C SER A 119 -17.69 -7.13 -22.55
N VAL A 120 -16.46 -7.64 -22.48
CA VAL A 120 -15.40 -7.07 -21.65
C VAL A 120 -15.07 -5.67 -22.13
N VAL A 121 -14.88 -5.46 -23.43
CA VAL A 121 -14.58 -4.13 -24.00
C VAL A 121 -15.71 -3.14 -23.74
N ALA A 122 -16.95 -3.50 -24.10
CA ALA A 122 -18.10 -2.60 -24.01
C ALA A 122 -18.57 -2.40 -22.56
N GLY A 123 -18.61 -3.45 -21.75
CA GLY A 123 -19.04 -3.41 -20.36
C GLY A 123 -18.14 -2.53 -19.50
N ASN A 124 -16.83 -2.55 -19.78
CA ASN A 124 -15.85 -1.71 -19.11
C ASN A 124 -16.03 -0.20 -19.37
N LEU A 125 -16.82 0.22 -20.37
CA LEU A 125 -17.16 1.63 -20.57
C LEU A 125 -18.05 2.19 -19.45
N LEU A 126 -18.84 1.33 -18.80
CA LEU A 126 -19.66 1.73 -17.65
C LEU A 126 -18.86 1.67 -16.35
N PHE A 127 -17.62 1.18 -16.39
CA PHE A 127 -16.81 0.98 -15.20
C PHE A 127 -15.70 2.03 -15.11
N TRP A 128 -15.93 3.02 -14.25
CA TRP A 128 -15.00 4.13 -14.05
C TRP A 128 -13.68 3.72 -13.39
N GLY A 129 -13.57 2.49 -12.86
CA GLY A 129 -12.30 1.93 -12.38
C GLY A 129 -11.20 1.96 -13.44
N ASN A 130 -11.54 1.90 -14.74
CA ASN A 130 -10.58 2.09 -15.83
C ASN A 130 -9.91 3.47 -15.83
N LEU A 131 -10.62 4.51 -15.39
CA LEU A 131 -10.02 5.83 -15.18
C LEU A 131 -9.09 5.80 -13.97
N ASN A 132 -9.52 5.18 -12.87
CA ASN A 132 -8.78 5.16 -11.62
C ASN A 132 -7.44 4.41 -11.71
N VAL A 133 -7.35 3.37 -12.55
CA VAL A 133 -6.10 2.62 -12.73
C VAL A 133 -5.07 3.34 -13.60
N LEU A 134 -5.49 4.31 -14.43
CA LEU A 134 -4.61 5.02 -15.35
C LEU A 134 -3.81 6.14 -14.66
N GLY A 135 -4.25 6.65 -13.51
CA GLY A 135 -3.64 7.85 -12.90
C GLY A 135 -3.78 9.06 -13.83
N ASP A 136 -2.66 9.70 -14.17
CA ASP A 136 -2.58 10.72 -15.20
C ASP A 136 -2.77 10.13 -16.60
N LEU A 137 -3.88 10.50 -17.25
CA LEU A 137 -4.22 10.10 -18.62
C LEU A 137 -3.22 10.55 -19.70
N SER A 138 -2.26 11.41 -19.37
CA SER A 138 -1.19 11.86 -20.26
C SER A 138 0.12 11.09 -20.08
N ASP A 139 0.26 10.31 -19.00
CA ASP A 139 1.46 9.54 -18.70
C ASP A 139 1.15 8.03 -18.66
N PRO A 140 1.59 7.25 -19.66
CA PRO A 140 1.38 5.79 -19.67
C PRO A 140 2.25 5.04 -18.64
N THR A 141 3.05 5.74 -17.86
CA THR A 141 3.87 5.20 -16.76
C THR A 141 3.30 5.52 -15.38
N ASP A 142 2.21 6.30 -15.31
CA ASP A 142 1.50 6.58 -14.08
C ASP A 142 0.38 5.55 -13.82
N GLY A 143 -0.17 5.58 -12.60
CA GLY A 143 -1.29 4.77 -12.17
C GLY A 143 -0.95 3.31 -11.89
N LEU A 144 -1.94 2.59 -11.35
CA LEU A 144 -1.84 1.15 -11.07
C LEU A 144 -1.57 0.32 -12.33
N ILE A 145 -1.98 0.81 -13.50
CA ILE A 145 -1.75 0.13 -14.78
C ILE A 145 -0.26 -0.04 -15.11
N ALA A 146 0.61 0.86 -14.64
CA ALA A 146 2.04 0.78 -14.88
C ALA A 146 2.72 -0.38 -14.11
N VAL A 147 2.09 -0.82 -13.02
CA VAL A 147 2.56 -1.86 -12.11
C VAL A 147 1.84 -3.19 -12.35
N LEU A 148 0.50 -3.16 -12.39
CA LEU A 148 -0.37 -4.34 -12.45
C LEU A 148 -0.89 -4.66 -13.84
N GLY A 149 -0.70 -3.74 -14.79
CA GLY A 149 -1.27 -3.86 -16.13
C GLY A 149 -2.78 -3.62 -16.16
N PRO A 150 -3.43 -3.87 -17.31
CA PRO A 150 -4.85 -3.63 -17.54
C PRO A 150 -5.69 -4.76 -16.91
N PHE A 151 -5.64 -4.91 -15.58
CA PHE A 151 -6.20 -6.07 -14.89
C PHE A 151 -7.73 -6.21 -15.03
N TYR A 152 -8.45 -5.11 -15.31
CA TYR A 152 -9.88 -5.15 -15.67
C TYR A 152 -10.17 -5.66 -17.10
N HIS A 153 -9.13 -5.90 -17.90
CA HIS A 153 -9.21 -6.44 -19.26
C HIS A 153 -8.45 -7.77 -19.41
N PHE A 154 -7.92 -8.36 -18.34
CA PHE A 154 -7.26 -9.67 -18.42
C PHE A 154 -8.19 -10.81 -18.84
N ASP A 155 -9.50 -10.63 -18.73
CA ASP A 155 -10.49 -11.52 -19.33
C ASP A 155 -10.37 -11.60 -20.87
N LEU A 156 -9.67 -10.65 -21.51
CA LEU A 156 -9.33 -10.70 -22.94
C LEU A 156 -8.19 -11.67 -23.25
N LEU A 157 -7.36 -12.06 -22.28
CA LEU A 157 -6.24 -12.97 -22.51
C LEU A 157 -6.71 -14.33 -23.04
N LEU A 158 -7.79 -14.88 -22.50
CA LEU A 158 -8.35 -16.15 -22.93
C LEU A 158 -8.83 -16.11 -24.39
N PRO A 159 -9.73 -15.18 -24.80
CA PRO A 159 -10.17 -15.10 -26.19
C PRO A 159 -9.02 -14.76 -27.14
N PHE A 160 -8.13 -13.84 -26.78
CA PHE A 160 -6.99 -13.50 -27.64
C PHE A 160 -6.02 -14.66 -27.79
N SER A 161 -5.79 -15.46 -26.75
CA SER A 161 -4.94 -16.65 -26.84
C SER A 161 -5.54 -17.71 -27.76
N ALA A 162 -6.85 -17.98 -27.63
CA ALA A 162 -7.53 -18.96 -28.46
C ALA A 162 -7.57 -18.55 -29.94
N PHE A 163 -7.93 -17.30 -30.23
CA PHE A 163 -7.90 -16.79 -31.60
C PHE A 163 -6.46 -16.65 -32.12
N GLY A 164 -5.51 -16.25 -31.28
CA GLY A 164 -4.10 -16.17 -31.63
C GLY A 164 -3.54 -17.52 -32.07
N ALA A 165 -3.87 -18.59 -31.33
CA ALA A 165 -3.53 -19.96 -31.71
C ALA A 165 -4.17 -20.37 -33.04
N ALA A 166 -5.46 -20.05 -33.25
CA ALA A 166 -6.14 -20.33 -34.51
C ALA A 166 -5.47 -19.61 -35.71
N GLY A 167 -5.12 -18.33 -35.53
CA GLY A 167 -4.40 -17.54 -36.54
C GLY A 167 -3.01 -18.11 -36.83
N ALA A 168 -2.25 -18.47 -35.80
CA ALA A 168 -0.92 -19.07 -35.94
C ALA A 168 -0.97 -20.41 -36.68
N VAL A 169 -1.90 -21.30 -36.31
CA VAL A 169 -2.09 -22.60 -36.98
C VAL A 169 -2.49 -22.41 -38.44
N TYR A 170 -3.33 -21.43 -38.75
CA TYR A 170 -3.72 -21.12 -40.12
C TYR A 170 -2.53 -20.64 -40.95
N LEU A 171 -1.76 -19.66 -40.45
CA LEU A 171 -0.57 -19.16 -41.14
C LEU A 171 0.48 -20.26 -41.34
N TRP A 172 0.67 -21.12 -40.35
CA TRP A 172 1.54 -22.29 -40.47
C TRP A 172 1.09 -23.25 -41.58
N ARG A 173 -0.22 -23.51 -41.69
CA ARG A 173 -0.78 -24.34 -42.77
C ARG A 173 -0.58 -23.71 -44.13
N LEU A 174 -0.73 -22.39 -44.26
CA LEU A 174 -0.45 -21.66 -45.50
C LEU A 174 1.03 -21.79 -45.89
N LEU A 175 1.94 -21.49 -44.96
CA LEU A 175 3.38 -21.62 -45.17
C LEU A 175 3.76 -23.05 -45.59
N ARG A 176 3.20 -24.06 -44.91
CA ARG A 176 3.44 -25.46 -45.25
C ARG A 176 2.94 -25.81 -46.65
N ARG A 177 1.75 -25.35 -47.05
CA ARG A 177 1.21 -25.58 -48.40
C ARG A 177 2.10 -24.95 -49.47
N SER A 178 2.43 -23.67 -49.33
CA SER A 178 3.32 -22.98 -50.25
C SER A 178 4.70 -23.62 -50.33
N ALA A 179 5.21 -24.16 -49.22
CA ALA A 179 6.48 -24.87 -49.22
C ALA A 179 6.39 -26.25 -49.90
N VAL A 180 5.28 -26.96 -49.76
CA VAL A 180 5.03 -28.23 -50.49
C VAL A 180 4.83 -27.99 -51.99
N GLU A 181 4.25 -26.85 -52.37
CA GLU A 181 4.06 -26.43 -53.76
C GLU A 181 5.32 -25.80 -54.37
N SER A 182 6.39 -25.63 -53.60
CA SER A 182 7.66 -25.07 -54.09
C SER A 182 8.51 -26.13 -54.79
N ASP A 183 9.36 -25.69 -55.72
CA ASP A 183 10.34 -26.54 -56.40
C ASP A 183 11.53 -26.98 -55.50
N LEU A 184 11.47 -26.70 -54.20
CA LEU A 184 12.55 -27.02 -53.26
C LEU A 184 12.58 -28.52 -52.92
N PRO A 185 13.77 -29.12 -52.73
CA PRO A 185 13.88 -30.48 -52.22
C PRO A 185 13.30 -30.58 -50.79
N ALA A 186 12.79 -31.76 -50.42
CA ALA A 186 12.13 -31.97 -49.13
C ALA A 186 12.98 -31.56 -47.91
N THR A 187 14.30 -31.74 -47.98
CA THR A 187 15.24 -31.27 -46.95
C THR A 187 15.29 -29.74 -46.88
N GLY A 188 15.28 -29.06 -48.02
CA GLY A 188 15.25 -27.59 -48.10
C GLY A 188 13.96 -27.00 -47.51
N VAL A 189 12.81 -27.62 -47.78
CA VAL A 189 11.52 -27.25 -47.16
C VAL A 189 11.56 -27.41 -45.63
N ARG A 190 12.08 -28.54 -45.14
CA ARG A 190 12.21 -28.79 -43.69
C ARG A 190 13.12 -27.77 -43.01
N VAL A 191 14.26 -27.46 -43.63
CA VAL A 191 15.20 -26.44 -43.13
C VAL A 191 14.55 -25.06 -43.13
N ALA A 192 13.88 -24.66 -44.21
CA ALA A 192 13.19 -23.37 -44.28
C ALA A 192 12.11 -23.22 -43.21
N LEU A 193 11.27 -24.25 -43.01
CA LEU A 193 10.26 -24.26 -41.97
C LEU A 193 10.86 -24.23 -40.55
N ALA A 194 11.95 -24.97 -40.32
CA ALA A 194 12.67 -24.93 -39.05
C ALA A 194 13.29 -23.55 -38.78
N VAL A 195 13.87 -22.91 -39.80
CA VAL A 195 14.39 -21.54 -39.71
C VAL A 195 13.29 -20.55 -39.39
N VAL A 196 12.13 -20.62 -40.07
CA VAL A 196 10.98 -19.77 -39.78
C VAL A 196 10.47 -19.97 -38.35
N LEU A 197 10.41 -21.22 -37.88
CA LEU A 197 10.02 -21.53 -36.51
C LEU A 197 11.00 -20.95 -35.49
N VAL A 198 12.30 -21.17 -35.67
CA VAL A 198 13.34 -20.67 -34.77
C VAL A 198 13.39 -19.14 -34.78
N ALA A 199 13.30 -18.51 -35.95
CA ALA A 199 13.25 -17.06 -36.07
C ALA A 199 11.98 -16.49 -35.42
N GLY A 200 10.84 -17.14 -35.62
CA GLY A 200 9.58 -16.79 -34.97
C GLY A 200 9.68 -16.84 -33.45
N LEU A 201 10.24 -17.92 -32.90
CA LEU A 201 10.48 -18.08 -31.46
C LEU A 201 11.44 -17.02 -30.91
N ALA A 202 12.53 -16.73 -31.64
CA ALA A 202 13.50 -15.71 -31.24
C ALA A 202 12.87 -14.30 -31.22
N VAL A 203 12.10 -13.94 -32.25
CA VAL A 203 11.40 -12.64 -32.31
C VAL A 203 10.33 -12.55 -31.22
N SER A 204 9.51 -13.59 -31.03
CA SER A 204 8.48 -13.58 -29.98
C SER A 204 9.09 -13.55 -28.58
N GLY A 205 10.21 -14.26 -28.37
CA GLY A 205 10.95 -14.25 -27.11
C GLY A 205 11.52 -12.87 -26.81
N ALA A 206 12.17 -12.24 -27.79
CA ALA A 206 12.73 -10.89 -27.64
C ALA A 206 11.64 -9.81 -27.45
N ALA A 207 10.48 -9.96 -28.10
CA ALA A 207 9.33 -9.07 -27.90
C ALA A 207 8.72 -9.24 -26.50
N THR A 208 8.57 -10.50 -26.04
CA THR A 208 8.04 -10.80 -24.70
C THR A 208 8.98 -10.34 -23.60
N TYR A 209 10.30 -10.57 -23.75
CA TYR A 209 11.31 -10.11 -22.80
C TYR A 209 11.23 -8.60 -22.61
N ARG A 210 11.26 -7.81 -23.70
CA ARG A 210 11.15 -6.34 -23.62
C ARG A 210 9.83 -5.85 -23.03
N ALA A 211 8.74 -6.59 -23.23
CA ALA A 211 7.45 -6.25 -22.66
C ALA A 211 7.40 -6.49 -21.13
N LEU A 212 8.18 -7.45 -20.62
CA LEU A 212 8.21 -7.83 -19.21
C LEU A 212 9.31 -7.15 -18.39
N ASP A 213 10.40 -6.70 -19.02
CA ASP A 213 11.58 -6.13 -18.34
C ASP A 213 11.19 -4.96 -17.41
N ASP A 214 10.65 -3.86 -17.96
CA ASP A 214 10.30 -2.70 -17.12
C ASP A 214 9.24 -3.01 -16.04
N PRO A 215 8.14 -3.73 -16.33
CA PRO A 215 7.17 -4.09 -15.29
C PRO A 215 7.78 -4.97 -14.18
N VAL A 216 8.65 -5.92 -14.52
CA VAL A 216 9.31 -6.79 -13.54
C VAL A 216 10.26 -5.97 -12.66
N GLU A 217 11.08 -5.11 -13.25
CA GLU A 217 12.00 -4.24 -12.50
C GLU A 217 11.22 -3.30 -11.57
N ARG A 218 10.16 -2.65 -12.07
CA ARG A 218 9.29 -1.82 -11.21
C ARG A 218 8.69 -2.61 -10.06
N ASN A 219 8.12 -3.79 -10.32
CA ASN A 219 7.51 -4.61 -9.26
C ASN A 219 8.56 -5.11 -8.24
N ALA A 220 9.82 -5.30 -8.65
CA ALA A 220 10.91 -5.63 -7.73
C ALA A 220 11.14 -4.49 -6.73
N ASP A 221 11.17 -3.23 -7.17
CA ASP A 221 11.33 -2.08 -6.27
C ASP A 221 10.18 -1.97 -5.25
N TYR A 222 8.94 -2.23 -5.68
CA TYR A 222 7.78 -2.30 -4.77
C TYR A 222 7.93 -3.43 -3.75
N THR A 223 8.36 -4.60 -4.21
CA THR A 223 8.60 -5.76 -3.35
C THR A 223 9.63 -5.41 -2.29
N ASP A 224 10.81 -4.91 -2.69
CA ASP A 224 11.90 -4.51 -1.80
C ASP A 224 11.48 -3.46 -0.77
N ARG A 225 10.58 -2.54 -1.15
CA ARG A 225 10.00 -1.58 -0.20
C ARG A 225 9.12 -2.27 0.83
N TYR A 226 8.21 -3.14 0.41
CA TYR A 226 7.36 -3.88 1.34
C TYR A 226 8.17 -4.82 2.23
N GLU A 227 9.20 -5.48 1.70
CA GLU A 227 10.10 -6.31 2.50
C GLU A 227 10.76 -5.49 3.61
N ARG A 228 11.32 -4.31 3.27
CA ARG A 228 11.88 -3.39 4.27
C ARG A 228 10.84 -2.87 5.26
N ALA A 229 9.59 -2.72 4.83
CA ALA A 229 8.55 -2.22 5.70
C ALA A 229 8.08 -3.25 6.73
N TYR A 230 7.98 -4.51 6.32
CA TYR A 230 7.53 -5.61 7.15
C TYR A 230 8.65 -6.40 7.81
N GLU A 231 9.93 -6.12 7.51
CA GLU A 231 11.10 -6.78 8.12
C GLU A 231 10.99 -7.03 9.63
N PRO A 232 10.44 -6.11 10.46
CA PRO A 232 10.23 -6.38 11.88
C PRO A 232 9.30 -7.56 12.18
N PHE A 233 8.30 -7.82 11.34
CA PHE A 233 7.28 -8.87 11.49
C PHE A 233 7.55 -10.12 10.66
N GLU A 234 8.08 -9.94 9.45
CA GLU A 234 8.23 -10.95 8.42
C GLU A 234 9.59 -10.75 7.76
N ALA A 235 10.41 -11.81 7.73
CA ALA A 235 11.68 -11.78 7.03
C ALA A 235 11.70 -12.85 5.93
N ARG A 236 12.38 -12.52 4.83
CA ARG A 236 12.65 -13.47 3.77
C ARG A 236 13.83 -14.35 4.16
N ALA A 237 13.55 -15.59 4.59
CA ALA A 237 14.57 -16.58 4.90
C ALA A 237 14.55 -17.70 3.85
N GLY A 238 15.61 -17.81 3.05
CA GLY A 238 15.72 -18.88 2.04
C GLY A 238 14.72 -18.78 0.88
N GLY A 239 14.15 -17.60 0.63
CA GLY A 239 13.16 -17.37 -0.43
C GLY A 239 11.70 -17.56 -0.02
N GLU A 240 11.46 -17.96 1.23
CA GLU A 240 10.13 -18.01 1.84
C GLU A 240 9.95 -16.86 2.84
N TRP A 241 8.74 -16.31 2.87
CA TRP A 241 8.30 -15.42 3.93
C TRP A 241 8.07 -16.24 5.20
N ARG A 242 8.84 -15.95 6.24
CA ARG A 242 8.72 -16.56 7.56
C ARG A 242 8.78 -15.46 8.62
N GLY A 243 8.40 -15.80 9.85
CA GLY A 243 8.45 -14.87 10.99
C GLY A 243 9.73 -14.01 10.94
N GLY A 244 9.55 -12.69 11.03
CA GLY A 244 10.65 -11.75 11.16
C GLY A 244 11.31 -11.89 12.53
N PRO A 245 12.35 -11.11 12.84
CA PRO A 245 13.07 -11.22 14.12
C PRO A 245 12.16 -11.10 15.35
N LEU A 246 11.02 -10.41 15.24
CA LEU A 246 9.99 -10.38 16.27
C LEU A 246 8.85 -11.35 16.03
N GLY A 247 8.55 -11.74 14.78
CA GLY A 247 7.59 -12.82 14.51
C GLY A 247 8.04 -14.17 15.09
N ASP A 248 9.36 -14.37 15.18
CA ASP A 248 9.99 -15.53 15.82
C ASP A 248 10.19 -15.35 17.34
N ASP A 249 9.90 -14.16 17.92
CA ASP A 249 9.95 -13.95 19.36
C ASP A 249 8.70 -14.59 20.00
N PRO A 250 8.84 -15.54 20.95
CA PRO A 250 7.69 -16.13 21.64
C PRO A 250 6.81 -15.10 22.34
N ALA A 251 7.33 -13.92 22.68
CA ALA A 251 6.54 -12.84 23.23
C ALA A 251 5.55 -12.23 22.21
N PHE A 252 5.80 -12.39 20.92
CA PHE A 252 4.94 -11.92 19.83
C PHE A 252 3.78 -12.88 19.51
N GLU A 253 3.89 -14.16 19.88
CA GLU A 253 2.83 -15.18 19.75
C GLU A 253 1.54 -14.83 20.54
N ASN A 254 1.59 -13.83 21.42
CA ASN A 254 0.43 -13.26 22.11
C ASN A 254 0.48 -11.72 22.09
N GLY A 255 0.82 -11.17 20.92
CA GLY A 255 1.06 -9.75 20.71
C GLY A 255 -0.23 -8.95 20.54
N LEU A 256 -0.22 -7.70 21.01
CA LEU A 256 -1.13 -6.62 20.59
C LEU A 256 -0.27 -5.50 19.99
N VAL A 257 -0.43 -5.24 18.70
CA VAL A 257 0.40 -4.30 17.95
C VAL A 257 -0.42 -3.07 17.54
N PHE A 258 -0.03 -1.89 18.02
CA PHE A 258 -0.58 -0.63 17.55
C PHE A 258 0.05 -0.25 16.20
N VAL A 259 -0.77 -0.11 15.17
CA VAL A 259 -0.41 0.11 13.76
C VAL A 259 -0.67 1.57 13.37
N PRO A 260 0.27 2.27 12.72
CA PRO A 260 0.05 3.65 12.28
C PRO A 260 -1.03 3.78 11.21
N THR A 261 -1.66 4.95 11.14
CA THR A 261 -2.74 5.29 10.20
C THR A 261 -2.32 6.34 9.18
N PRO A 262 -1.40 6.06 8.23
CA PRO A 262 -0.96 7.07 7.26
C PRO A 262 -2.04 7.45 6.24
N TYR A 263 -3.02 6.57 5.99
CA TYR A 263 -4.12 6.78 5.05
C TYR A 263 -5.49 6.76 5.73
N GLY A 264 -5.55 7.16 7.00
CA GLY A 264 -6.77 7.17 7.81
C GLY A 264 -7.00 5.88 8.58
N ASP A 265 -8.21 5.73 9.10
CA ASP A 265 -8.55 4.72 10.12
C ASP A 265 -8.93 3.37 9.52
N TRP A 266 -8.01 2.83 8.70
CA TRP A 266 -8.19 1.57 7.98
C TRP A 266 -7.10 0.59 8.35
N LEU A 267 -7.49 -0.50 9.01
CA LEU A 267 -6.58 -1.61 9.23
C LEU A 267 -6.32 -2.32 7.89
N GLY A 268 -5.09 -2.81 7.67
CA GLY A 268 -4.71 -3.45 6.41
C GLY A 268 -4.38 -2.48 5.27
N HIS A 269 -4.61 -1.17 5.42
CA HIS A 269 -4.24 -0.18 4.40
C HIS A 269 -3.43 0.97 4.99
N PRO A 270 -2.15 1.15 4.59
CA PRO A 270 -1.45 0.43 3.53
C PRO A 270 -0.75 -0.87 3.99
N PHE A 271 -0.88 -1.23 5.27
CA PHE A 271 -0.15 -2.34 5.87
C PHE A 271 -0.90 -3.67 5.72
N GLN A 272 -0.93 -4.24 4.51
CA GLN A 272 -1.75 -5.42 4.17
C GLN A 272 -1.51 -6.66 5.06
N SER A 273 -0.31 -6.86 5.60
CA SER A 273 -0.04 -7.99 6.51
C SER A 273 -0.65 -7.82 7.91
N THR A 274 -1.07 -6.61 8.28
CA THR A 274 -1.56 -6.29 9.64
C THR A 274 -3.07 -6.46 9.77
N TRP A 275 -3.59 -7.63 9.41
CA TRP A 275 -5.01 -7.97 9.53
C TRP A 275 -5.32 -8.85 10.75
N ASN A 276 -6.59 -8.88 11.16
CA ASN A 276 -7.05 -9.76 12.22
C ASN A 276 -8.05 -10.78 11.68
N ASP A 277 -8.00 -11.99 12.21
CA ASP A 277 -9.09 -12.95 12.06
C ASP A 277 -10.35 -12.47 12.81
N ALA A 278 -11.52 -12.95 12.39
CA ALA A 278 -12.82 -12.52 12.92
C ALA A 278 -12.97 -12.72 14.44
N GLY A 279 -12.22 -13.67 15.03
CA GLY A 279 -12.22 -13.95 16.47
C GLY A 279 -11.42 -12.95 17.32
N LEU A 280 -10.54 -12.15 16.70
CA LEU A 280 -9.60 -11.25 17.38
C LEU A 280 -8.77 -11.93 18.48
N ASP A 281 -8.46 -13.21 18.30
CA ASP A 281 -7.80 -14.09 19.26
C ASP A 281 -6.55 -14.78 18.69
N GLY A 282 -6.14 -14.43 17.47
CA GLY A 282 -4.92 -14.93 16.84
C GLY A 282 -3.63 -14.58 17.59
N GLU A 283 -2.50 -15.10 17.09
CA GLU A 283 -1.17 -14.92 17.69
C GLU A 283 -0.84 -13.45 17.92
N ALA A 284 -1.08 -12.61 16.92
CA ALA A 284 -1.06 -11.16 17.04
C ALA A 284 -2.46 -10.58 16.81
N VAL A 285 -2.79 -9.55 17.57
CA VAL A 285 -3.94 -8.66 17.31
C VAL A 285 -3.39 -7.29 16.94
N TYR A 286 -3.83 -6.77 15.81
CA TYR A 286 -3.46 -5.46 15.30
C TYR A 286 -4.57 -4.46 15.62
N ALA A 287 -4.19 -3.32 16.21
CA ALA A 287 -5.08 -2.23 16.52
C ALA A 287 -4.56 -0.93 15.91
N LEU A 288 -5.46 -0.06 15.45
CA LEU A 288 -5.03 1.24 14.94
C LEU A 288 -4.44 2.11 16.05
N SER A 289 -3.38 2.84 15.74
CA SER A 289 -2.80 3.84 16.64
C SER A 289 -3.71 5.06 16.67
N GLY A 290 -4.67 5.04 17.58
CA GLY A 290 -5.75 6.01 17.64
C GLY A 290 -5.60 7.06 18.74
N PRO A 291 -6.69 7.79 19.04
CA PRO A 291 -6.80 8.67 20.21
C PRO A 291 -6.45 7.95 21.53
N PRO A 292 -5.96 8.66 22.55
CA PRO A 292 -5.59 8.08 23.85
C PRO A 292 -6.70 7.26 24.50
N GLY A 293 -7.94 7.74 24.47
CA GLY A 293 -9.09 7.03 25.06
C GLY A 293 -9.29 5.65 24.44
N GLU A 294 -9.22 5.56 23.11
CA GLU A 294 -9.33 4.29 22.37
C GLU A 294 -8.13 3.38 22.64
N THR A 295 -6.92 3.94 22.71
CA THR A 295 -5.71 3.18 23.05
C THR A 295 -5.88 2.47 24.40
N PHE A 296 -6.34 3.19 25.42
CA PHE A 296 -6.58 2.60 26.75
C PHE A 296 -7.78 1.65 26.78
N ALA A 297 -8.80 1.86 25.94
CA ALA A 297 -9.91 0.91 25.80
C ALA A 297 -9.42 -0.43 25.22
N VAL A 298 -8.56 -0.40 24.20
CA VAL A 298 -7.97 -1.60 23.60
C VAL A 298 -7.03 -2.29 24.60
N LEU A 299 -6.17 -1.55 25.29
CA LEU A 299 -5.31 -2.11 26.35
C LEU A 299 -6.13 -2.79 27.46
N GLY A 300 -7.28 -2.20 27.84
CA GLY A 300 -8.19 -2.78 28.82
C GLY A 300 -8.95 -4.01 28.32
N ALA A 301 -9.22 -4.10 27.01
CA ALA A 301 -9.86 -5.26 26.39
C ALA A 301 -8.90 -6.46 26.22
N TYR A 302 -7.59 -6.20 26.12
CA TYR A 302 -6.55 -7.22 25.91
C TYR A 302 -5.46 -7.18 27.00
N PRO A 303 -5.81 -7.28 28.29
CA PRO A 303 -4.86 -7.08 29.39
C PRO A 303 -3.74 -8.12 29.44
N ASP A 304 -4.01 -9.32 28.92
CA ASP A 304 -3.10 -10.48 28.97
C ASP A 304 -2.12 -10.53 27.78
N ARG A 305 -2.19 -9.59 26.85
CA ARG A 305 -1.33 -9.54 25.66
C ARG A 305 -0.04 -8.76 25.90
N ASN A 306 1.01 -9.11 25.15
CA ASN A 306 2.23 -8.31 25.09
C ASN A 306 2.02 -7.12 24.15
N TYR A 307 2.22 -5.91 24.64
CA TYR A 307 1.96 -4.69 23.86
C TYR A 307 3.15 -4.29 23.00
N TYR A 308 2.88 -3.84 21.78
CA TYR A 308 3.87 -3.36 20.83
C TYR A 308 3.35 -2.15 20.06
N ARG A 309 4.29 -1.34 19.56
CA ARG A 309 4.03 -0.26 18.62
C ARG A 309 4.80 -0.50 17.35
N PHE A 310 4.10 -0.55 16.22
CA PHE A 310 4.72 -0.46 14.93
C PHE A 310 4.95 1.02 14.60
N ALA A 311 6.18 1.37 14.27
CA ALA A 311 6.56 2.72 13.90
C ALA A 311 7.44 2.69 12.66
N TYR A 312 7.45 3.81 11.94
CA TYR A 312 8.35 3.97 10.81
C TYR A 312 8.80 5.41 10.68
N ARG A 313 9.93 5.57 10.00
CA ARG A 313 10.44 6.86 9.55
C ARG A 313 10.26 6.99 8.05
N GLY A 314 9.79 8.16 7.64
CA GLY A 314 9.55 8.54 6.25
C GLY A 314 8.08 8.90 6.01
N THR A 315 7.74 9.15 4.75
CA THR A 315 6.34 9.31 4.33
C THR A 315 5.91 8.05 3.60
N TRP A 316 4.69 7.58 3.88
CA TRP A 316 4.15 6.47 3.10
C TRP A 316 3.55 7.03 1.80
N THR A 317 4.28 6.87 0.70
CA THR A 317 3.86 7.26 -0.65
C THR A 317 3.42 6.03 -1.45
N PRO A 318 2.77 6.18 -2.61
CA PRO A 318 2.61 5.07 -3.55
C PRO A 318 3.95 4.62 -4.14
N GLU A 319 4.86 5.56 -4.41
CA GLU A 319 6.17 5.27 -5.03
C GLU A 319 7.01 4.24 -4.27
N PRO A 320 7.74 3.35 -4.96
CA PRO A 320 8.62 2.37 -4.32
C PRO A 320 9.90 3.02 -3.78
N SER A 321 10.25 4.20 -4.32
CA SER A 321 11.39 5.00 -3.88
C SER A 321 11.10 5.72 -2.56
N GLY A 322 12.11 5.78 -1.69
CA GLY A 322 12.03 6.46 -0.39
C GLY A 322 12.93 5.85 0.69
N ASP A 323 13.39 6.67 1.62
CA ASP A 323 14.00 6.18 2.87
C ASP A 323 12.85 5.79 3.82
N PHE A 324 12.42 4.54 3.68
CA PHE A 324 11.48 3.90 4.59
C PHE A 324 12.25 2.98 5.53
N ARG A 325 12.13 3.22 6.84
CA ARG A 325 12.69 2.35 7.87
C ARG A 325 11.63 2.13 8.93
N SER A 326 11.33 0.88 9.23
CA SER A 326 10.37 0.52 10.26
C SER A 326 11.04 -0.04 11.51
N THR A 327 10.26 -0.08 12.59
CA THR A 327 10.63 -0.76 13.82
C THR A 327 9.36 -1.18 14.53
N VAL A 328 9.48 -2.22 15.36
CA VAL A 328 8.44 -2.59 16.30
C VAL A 328 9.02 -2.48 17.70
N GLN A 329 8.37 -1.68 18.53
CA GLN A 329 8.84 -1.34 19.86
C GLN A 329 7.92 -1.94 20.90
N ARG A 330 8.47 -2.72 21.83
CA ARG A 330 7.70 -3.26 22.96
C ARG A 330 7.19 -2.13 23.85
N LEU A 331 5.91 -2.20 24.19
CA LEU A 331 5.24 -1.28 25.08
C LEU A 331 4.96 -1.92 26.43
N ARG A 332 4.80 -1.06 27.45
CA ARG A 332 4.36 -1.41 28.80
C ARG A 332 3.47 -0.31 29.34
N VAL A 333 2.42 -0.69 30.05
CA VAL A 333 1.65 0.26 30.86
C VAL A 333 2.36 0.41 32.21
N ARG A 334 2.65 1.64 32.63
CA ARG A 334 3.07 1.94 34.02
C ARG A 334 1.92 2.60 34.73
N GLU A 335 1.68 2.16 35.96
CA GLU A 335 0.57 2.59 36.80
C GLU A 335 1.12 3.03 38.16
N GLY A 336 0.64 4.16 38.67
CA GLY A 336 1.01 4.65 40.00
C GLY A 336 0.37 5.99 40.36
N SER A 337 0.74 6.55 41.50
CA SER A 337 0.30 7.88 41.96
C SER A 337 0.98 9.04 41.21
N GLY A 338 2.04 8.74 40.46
CA GLY A 338 2.80 9.69 39.67
C GLY A 338 4.05 9.07 39.05
N HIS A 339 4.64 9.77 38.09
CA HIS A 339 5.78 9.30 37.34
C HIS A 339 6.82 10.42 37.20
N GLU A 340 8.06 10.12 37.57
CA GLU A 340 9.21 10.98 37.30
C GLU A 340 9.92 10.45 36.05
N VAL A 341 9.88 11.24 34.99
CA VAL A 341 10.48 10.93 33.70
C VAL A 341 11.75 11.74 33.54
N ARG A 342 12.81 11.11 33.05
CA ARG A 342 14.04 11.78 32.63
C ARG A 342 14.23 11.57 31.14
N THR A 343 14.35 12.68 30.43
CA THR A 343 14.61 12.70 28.98
C THR A 343 15.98 13.30 28.76
N THR A 344 16.89 12.54 28.16
CA THR A 344 18.24 12.98 27.81
C THR A 344 18.35 13.08 26.30
N VAL A 345 18.69 14.26 25.79
CA VAL A 345 18.87 14.51 24.35
C VAL A 345 20.27 15.01 24.06
N GLY A 346 20.81 14.63 22.89
CA GLY A 346 22.08 15.17 22.40
C GLY A 346 21.97 16.66 22.10
N VAL A 347 22.94 17.46 22.55
CA VAL A 347 23.00 18.87 22.22
C VAL A 347 23.46 19.02 20.77
N VAL A 348 22.56 19.52 19.93
CA VAL A 348 22.79 19.72 18.50
C VAL A 348 22.94 21.19 18.14
N GLY A 349 22.84 22.11 19.09
CA GLY A 349 22.91 23.56 18.91
C GLY A 349 22.80 24.27 20.25
N THR A 350 22.45 25.55 20.28
CA THR A 350 22.17 26.25 21.54
C THR A 350 20.77 25.89 22.04
N PRO A 351 20.61 25.29 23.24
CA PRO A 351 19.30 24.98 23.78
C PRO A 351 18.51 26.28 24.01
N SER A 352 17.27 26.33 23.55
CA SER A 352 16.44 27.54 23.57
C SER A 352 15.27 27.38 24.53
N THR A 353 14.39 26.40 24.28
CA THR A 353 13.17 26.22 25.05
C THR A 353 12.86 24.77 25.31
N VAL A 354 12.27 24.49 26.47
CA VAL A 354 11.58 23.24 26.77
C VAL A 354 10.09 23.53 26.89
N ARG A 355 9.24 22.67 26.32
CA ARG A 355 7.79 22.79 26.40
C ARG A 355 7.16 21.45 26.76
N LEU A 356 6.15 21.48 27.62
CA LEU A 356 5.17 20.42 27.75
C LEU A 356 3.92 20.85 26.97
N VAL A 357 3.36 19.94 26.17
CA VAL A 357 2.20 20.21 25.33
C VAL A 357 1.19 19.07 25.43
N THR A 358 -0.11 19.37 25.51
CA THR A 358 -1.17 18.39 25.28
C THR A 358 -1.63 18.42 23.83
N GLY A 359 -1.70 17.25 23.20
CA GLY A 359 -2.12 17.13 21.80
C GLY A 359 -1.09 17.67 20.80
N THR A 360 -1.59 18.10 19.64
CA THR A 360 -0.80 18.74 18.59
C THR A 360 -0.66 20.23 18.91
N PRO A 361 0.55 20.82 18.92
CA PRO A 361 0.72 22.26 19.08
C PRO A 361 -0.15 23.02 18.08
N ASP A 362 -0.67 24.17 18.50
CA ASP A 362 -1.44 25.09 17.65
C ASP A 362 -2.81 24.56 17.16
N THR A 363 -3.34 23.51 17.81
CA THR A 363 -4.76 23.10 17.67
C THR A 363 -5.63 23.67 18.80
N ASP A 364 -6.91 23.94 18.52
CA ASP A 364 -7.86 24.38 19.54
C ASP A 364 -7.91 23.37 20.70
N GLY A 365 -7.63 23.85 21.92
CA GLY A 365 -7.57 23.03 23.14
C GLY A 365 -6.18 22.53 23.54
N ALA A 366 -5.12 22.84 22.79
CA ALA A 366 -3.76 22.55 23.21
C ALA A 366 -3.36 23.42 24.43
N THR A 367 -2.88 22.79 25.49
CA THR A 367 -2.31 23.47 26.65
C THR A 367 -0.80 23.37 26.59
N VAL A 368 -0.10 24.43 27.01
CA VAL A 368 1.35 24.53 26.93
C VAL A 368 1.92 25.06 28.24
N ALA A 369 2.93 24.36 28.78
CA ALA A 369 3.82 24.90 29.80
C ALA A 369 5.22 25.04 29.21
N ALA A 370 5.74 26.27 29.15
CA ALA A 370 7.02 26.57 28.53
C ALA A 370 8.08 26.96 29.57
N TYR A 371 9.34 26.63 29.29
CA TYR A 371 10.48 26.90 30.14
C TYR A 371 11.63 27.43 29.29
N ASP A 372 12.27 28.50 29.76
CA ASP A 372 13.53 28.97 29.19
C ASP A 372 14.68 28.12 29.73
N VAL A 373 15.58 27.72 28.85
CA VAL A 373 16.80 26.99 29.27
C VAL A 373 17.82 28.01 29.74
N THR A 374 18.20 27.96 31.01
CA THR A 374 19.13 28.92 31.64
C THR A 374 20.51 28.34 31.89
N ALA A 375 20.72 27.04 31.67
CA ALA A 375 22.01 26.39 31.84
C ALA A 375 22.76 26.30 30.50
N GLU A 376 23.97 26.85 30.44
CA GLU A 376 24.91 26.53 29.37
C GLU A 376 25.39 25.09 29.57
N ARG A 377 25.28 24.24 28.54
CA ARG A 377 25.62 22.82 28.62
C ARG A 377 26.51 22.44 27.44
N THR A 378 27.68 21.89 27.75
CA THR A 378 28.52 21.11 26.83
C THR A 378 28.27 19.62 27.13
N GLY A 379 27.70 18.87 26.18
CA GLY A 379 27.33 17.45 26.37
C GLY A 379 25.86 17.17 26.07
N ASN A 380 25.21 16.25 26.80
CA ASN A 380 23.79 15.97 26.63
C ASN A 380 22.92 16.87 27.53
N LEU A 381 21.73 17.23 27.08
CA LEU A 381 20.73 17.95 27.87
C LEU A 381 19.74 16.95 28.47
N THR A 382 19.76 16.82 29.81
CA THR A 382 18.77 16.05 30.55
C THR A 382 17.69 16.97 31.11
N VAL A 383 16.44 16.65 30.79
CA VAL A 383 15.22 17.29 31.29
C VAL A 383 14.49 16.28 32.17
N GLY A 384 14.42 16.56 33.47
CA GLY A 384 13.50 15.85 34.36
C GLY A 384 12.11 16.45 34.23
N TRP A 385 11.06 15.65 34.34
CA TRP A 385 9.69 16.12 34.37
C TRP A 385 8.80 15.10 35.08
N ARG A 386 7.75 15.59 35.73
CA ARG A 386 6.82 14.77 36.50
C ARG A 386 5.45 14.80 35.87
N VAL A 387 4.82 13.63 35.77
CA VAL A 387 3.43 13.43 35.40
C VAL A 387 2.68 12.93 36.62
N GLY A 388 1.66 13.65 37.06
CA GLY A 388 0.79 13.29 38.18
C GLY A 388 -0.69 13.44 37.81
N PRO A 389 -1.61 13.25 38.77
CA PRO A 389 -3.04 13.32 38.50
C PRO A 389 -3.43 14.68 37.91
N GLY A 390 -3.86 14.66 36.66
CA GLY A 390 -4.29 15.81 35.85
C GLY A 390 -3.24 16.89 35.59
N ARG A 391 -1.95 16.63 35.84
CA ARG A 391 -0.90 17.66 35.70
C ARG A 391 0.47 17.11 35.32
N ALA A 392 1.23 17.93 34.60
CA ALA A 392 2.63 17.67 34.28
C ALA A 392 3.48 18.94 34.43
N ALA A 393 4.72 18.78 34.89
CA ALA A 393 5.66 19.90 35.02
C ALA A 393 7.11 19.45 34.83
N VAL A 394 7.93 20.30 34.22
CA VAL A 394 9.39 20.10 34.16
C VAL A 394 9.96 20.25 35.56
N THR A 395 10.82 19.32 35.93
CA THR A 395 11.48 19.24 37.24
C THR A 395 12.97 19.17 37.03
N GLY A 396 13.72 20.14 37.55
CA GLY A 396 15.17 20.15 37.47
C GLY A 396 15.73 21.56 37.43
N GLU A 397 16.99 21.68 37.80
CA GLU A 397 17.72 22.95 37.73
C GLU A 397 18.02 23.33 36.27
N GLY A 398 18.09 24.63 35.99
CA GLY A 398 18.42 25.14 34.65
C GLY A 398 17.21 25.35 33.72
N PHE A 399 15.98 25.23 34.23
CA PHE A 399 14.76 25.50 33.49
C PHE A 399 13.90 26.53 34.24
N ARG A 400 13.72 27.71 33.66
CA ARG A 400 12.91 28.78 34.25
C ARG A 400 11.50 28.76 33.64
N PRO A 401 10.43 28.49 34.41
CA PRO A 401 9.09 28.45 33.87
C PRO A 401 8.64 29.82 33.35
N ARG A 402 7.89 29.79 32.25
CA ARG A 402 7.02 30.89 31.83
C ARG A 402 5.67 30.66 32.52
N ASN A 403 5.21 31.64 33.30
CA ASN A 403 4.01 31.54 34.15
C ASN A 403 4.15 30.49 35.27
N ASP A 404 3.10 29.72 35.55
CA ASP A 404 3.08 28.73 36.65
C ASP A 404 3.85 27.45 36.34
N GLY A 405 4.35 27.29 35.10
CA GLY A 405 5.16 26.15 34.69
C GLY A 405 4.47 24.81 34.95
N THR A 406 3.14 24.76 34.87
CA THR A 406 2.37 23.53 35.10
C THR A 406 1.36 23.35 33.99
N LEU A 407 1.47 22.23 33.29
CA LEU A 407 0.50 21.81 32.30
C LEU A 407 -0.61 21.00 32.99
N ARG A 408 -1.88 21.27 32.65
CA ARG A 408 -3.05 20.58 33.21
C ARG A 408 -3.80 19.85 32.10
N PHE A 409 -4.35 18.68 32.42
CA PHE A 409 -5.11 17.86 31.49
C PHE A 409 -6.14 17.01 32.23
N GLU A 410 -7.13 16.50 31.51
CA GLU A 410 -8.19 15.65 32.05
C GLU A 410 -8.29 14.35 31.24
N GLY A 411 -8.66 13.26 31.92
CA GLY A 411 -8.90 11.97 31.29
C GLY A 411 -7.66 11.38 30.61
N ALA A 412 -7.84 10.87 29.39
CA ALA A 412 -6.78 10.34 28.55
C ALA A 412 -6.29 11.38 27.54
N THR A 413 -4.97 11.59 27.45
CA THR A 413 -4.37 12.59 26.56
C THR A 413 -3.01 12.16 26.01
N ARG A 414 -2.52 12.84 24.98
CA ARG A 414 -1.13 12.76 24.51
C ARG A 414 -0.36 13.92 25.11
N LEU A 415 0.68 13.60 25.87
CA LEU A 415 1.54 14.56 26.54
C LEU A 415 2.92 14.54 25.89
N ALA A 416 3.32 15.66 25.31
CA ALA A 416 4.59 15.79 24.60
C ALA A 416 5.58 16.68 25.36
N LEU A 417 6.81 16.20 25.55
CA LEU A 417 7.97 17.02 25.90
C LEU A 417 8.69 17.43 24.61
N VAL A 418 8.82 18.74 24.38
CA VAL A 418 9.50 19.32 23.22
C VAL A 418 10.73 20.10 23.69
N VAL A 419 11.91 19.72 23.20
CA VAL A 419 13.19 20.38 23.49
C VAL A 419 13.75 20.98 22.20
N THR A 420 13.81 22.31 22.12
CA THR A 420 14.21 23.03 20.91
C THR A 420 15.61 23.63 21.03
N PHE A 421 16.43 23.37 20.02
CA PHE A 421 17.77 23.91 19.82
C PHE A 421 17.80 24.87 18.64
N ILE A 422 18.56 25.95 18.76
CA ILE A 422 18.87 26.89 17.68
C ILE A 422 20.24 26.51 17.12
N GLN A 423 20.32 26.34 15.81
CA GLN A 423 21.52 26.03 15.04
C GLN A 423 22.26 27.31 14.65
N ALA A 424 23.52 27.16 14.24
CA ALA A 424 24.22 28.21 13.51
C ALA A 424 23.41 28.60 12.26
N GLY A 425 23.20 29.91 12.06
CA GLY A 425 22.36 30.43 10.98
C GLY A 425 20.86 30.52 11.28
N GLY A 426 20.42 30.21 12.51
CA GLY A 426 19.05 30.45 12.97
C GLY A 426 18.04 29.33 12.68
N ALA A 427 18.47 28.25 12.02
CA ALA A 427 17.65 27.05 11.87
C ALA A 427 17.36 26.41 13.25
N THR A 428 16.29 25.62 13.36
CA THR A 428 15.93 24.94 14.62
C THR A 428 15.90 23.43 14.47
N VAL A 429 16.21 22.73 15.58
CA VAL A 429 16.00 21.28 15.72
C VAL A 429 15.26 21.05 17.02
N SER A 430 14.14 20.32 16.96
CA SER A 430 13.33 19.99 18.13
C SER A 430 13.28 18.48 18.34
N TYR A 431 13.56 18.03 19.55
CA TYR A 431 13.24 16.68 20.00
C TYR A 431 11.85 16.69 20.61
N ARG A 432 10.94 15.86 20.08
CA ARG A 432 9.58 15.69 20.60
C ARG A 432 9.44 14.27 21.15
N GLN A 433 9.13 14.12 22.43
CA GLN A 433 8.79 12.85 23.05
C GLN A 433 7.35 12.84 23.50
N GLU A 434 6.53 11.95 22.95
CA GLU A 434 5.10 11.88 23.18
C GLU A 434 4.71 10.64 23.98
N LEU A 435 4.01 10.85 25.09
CA LEU A 435 3.44 9.82 25.96
C LEU A 435 1.93 9.82 25.85
N THR A 436 1.32 8.64 25.70
CA THR A 436 -0.11 8.46 25.94
C THR A 436 -0.31 8.24 27.43
N VAL A 437 -1.10 9.10 28.07
CA VAL A 437 -1.37 9.05 29.51
C VAL A 437 -2.86 9.05 29.80
N ARG A 438 -3.27 8.40 30.88
CA ARG A 438 -4.64 8.45 31.41
C ARG A 438 -4.61 8.72 32.90
N THR A 439 -5.58 9.50 33.36
CA THR A 439 -5.80 9.78 34.77
C THR A 439 -7.13 9.17 35.19
N ASP A 440 -7.14 8.53 36.36
CA ASP A 440 -8.29 7.90 36.99
C ASP A 440 -8.23 8.16 38.50
N GLY A 441 -8.93 9.21 38.95
CA GLY A 441 -8.79 9.72 40.31
C GLY A 441 -7.35 10.15 40.61
N ASP A 442 -6.76 9.58 41.67
CA ASP A 442 -5.38 9.83 42.09
C ASP A 442 -4.34 8.96 41.36
N ARG A 443 -4.79 8.11 40.43
CA ARG A 443 -3.95 7.18 39.68
C ARG A 443 -3.64 7.71 38.29
N VAL A 444 -2.41 7.49 37.86
CA VAL A 444 -1.91 7.82 36.52
C VAL A 444 -1.42 6.54 35.86
N GLU A 445 -1.78 6.39 34.59
CA GLU A 445 -1.24 5.35 33.72
C GLU A 445 -0.52 5.99 32.53
N LEU A 446 0.61 5.42 32.14
CA LEU A 446 1.35 5.83 30.94
C LEU A 446 1.71 4.63 30.06
N VAL A 447 1.64 4.83 28.75
CA VAL A 447 2.16 3.89 27.77
C VAL A 447 3.64 4.21 27.52
N TRP A 448 4.51 3.26 27.88
CA TRP A 448 5.96 3.39 27.80
C TRP A 448 6.56 2.44 26.77
N PRO A 449 7.63 2.81 26.05
CA PRO A 449 8.29 4.12 26.00
C PRO A 449 7.54 5.17 25.15
N PRO A 450 7.91 6.46 25.26
CA PRO A 450 7.34 7.53 24.43
C PRO A 450 7.69 7.35 22.96
N GLU A 451 6.81 7.81 22.07
CA GLU A 451 7.21 8.03 20.68
C GLU A 451 8.19 9.19 20.62
N THR A 452 9.28 9.06 19.88
CA THR A 452 10.27 10.12 19.76
C THR A 452 10.37 10.58 18.31
N ARG A 453 10.34 11.89 18.08
CA ARG A 453 10.57 12.52 16.77
C ARG A 453 11.65 13.60 16.87
N ILE A 454 12.44 13.76 15.82
CA ILE A 454 13.44 14.82 15.67
C ILE A 454 13.03 15.68 14.49
N CYS A 455 12.56 16.89 14.78
CA CYS A 455 11.95 17.80 13.83
C CYS A 455 12.92 18.92 13.46
N ARG A 456 13.14 19.16 12.17
CA ARG A 456 13.94 20.29 11.67
C ARG A 456 13.01 21.44 11.30
N LEU A 457 13.38 22.67 11.67
CA LEU A 457 12.66 23.92 11.36
C LEU A 457 11.25 24.06 11.95
N THR A 458 10.71 23.02 12.61
CA THR A 458 9.40 23.01 13.27
C THR A 458 9.49 22.30 14.64
N PRO A 459 8.69 22.69 15.65
CA PRO A 459 8.57 21.96 16.91
C PRO A 459 7.76 20.66 16.80
N ASP A 460 7.00 20.48 15.71
CA ASP A 460 6.22 19.28 15.45
C ASP A 460 6.31 18.87 13.98
N CYS A 461 6.59 17.60 13.78
CA CYS A 461 6.83 16.97 12.48
C CYS A 461 6.12 15.63 12.45
N GLY A 462 5.84 15.16 11.23
CA GLY A 462 5.23 13.88 11.01
C GLY A 462 6.23 12.73 11.20
N ARG A 463 5.90 11.60 10.60
CA ARG A 463 6.68 10.37 10.71
C ARG A 463 8.03 10.44 10.00
N GLU A 464 8.27 11.42 9.13
CA GLU A 464 9.59 11.73 8.59
C GLU A 464 10.62 12.03 9.70
N GLY A 465 10.16 12.51 10.86
CA GLY A 465 11.01 12.77 12.02
C GLY A 465 11.16 11.61 13.00
N THR A 466 10.45 10.48 12.85
CA THR A 466 10.48 9.36 13.81
C THR A 466 11.91 8.94 14.14
N TYR A 467 12.24 8.86 15.43
CA TYR A 467 13.54 8.44 15.93
C TYR A 467 13.63 6.91 16.07
N LEU A 468 14.51 6.30 15.27
CA LEU A 468 14.74 4.84 15.23
C LEU A 468 16.07 4.43 15.87
N GLY A 469 16.69 5.32 16.65
CA GLY A 469 18.01 5.09 17.26
C GLY A 469 19.17 5.81 16.54
N PRO A 470 20.39 5.79 17.11
CA PRO A 470 21.56 6.48 16.58
C PRO A 470 22.02 5.92 15.21
N GLY A 471 22.78 6.70 14.44
CA GLY A 471 23.37 6.25 13.17
C GLY A 471 22.42 6.23 11.96
N ASN A 472 21.16 6.60 12.14
CA ASN A 472 20.17 6.55 11.06
C ASN A 472 20.08 7.85 10.23
N GLY A 473 21.12 8.69 10.15
CA GLY A 473 21.08 9.91 9.30
C GLY A 473 20.29 11.10 9.89
N TYR A 474 20.22 11.19 11.22
CA TYR A 474 19.74 12.40 11.90
C TYR A 474 20.77 13.54 11.84
N VAL A 475 20.48 14.71 12.42
CA VAL A 475 21.52 15.74 12.64
C VAL A 475 22.65 15.18 13.51
N ASP A 476 23.88 15.57 13.24
CA ASP A 476 25.05 15.07 13.97
C ASP A 476 24.93 15.35 15.47
N GLY A 477 25.25 14.35 16.29
CA GLY A 477 25.09 14.41 17.74
C GLY A 477 23.68 14.08 18.24
N ALA A 478 22.70 13.79 17.37
CA ALA A 478 21.37 13.38 17.80
C ALA A 478 21.36 12.01 18.47
N VAL A 479 21.07 12.03 19.76
CA VAL A 479 20.82 10.85 20.58
C VAL A 479 19.65 11.13 21.52
N VAL A 480 18.85 10.12 21.83
CA VAL A 480 17.76 10.24 22.80
C VAL A 480 17.80 9.05 23.74
N GLY A 481 17.78 9.34 25.04
CA GLY A 481 17.61 8.37 26.11
C GLY A 481 16.45 8.80 27.00
N THR A 482 15.68 7.84 27.51
CA THR A 482 14.55 8.15 28.39
C THR A 482 14.36 7.07 29.44
N ASP A 483 14.08 7.51 30.66
CA ASP A 483 13.89 6.66 31.83
C ASP A 483 12.65 7.13 32.61
N VAL A 484 11.95 6.19 33.24
CA VAL A 484 10.78 6.50 34.08
C VAL A 484 10.89 5.80 35.42
N ASN A 485 10.65 6.55 36.49
CA ASN A 485 10.45 6.05 37.83
C ASN A 485 8.99 6.28 38.24
N THR A 486 8.33 5.26 38.79
CA THR A 486 6.91 5.32 39.14
C THR A 486 6.75 5.32 40.65
N THR A 487 6.05 6.32 41.17
CA THR A 487 5.66 6.35 42.58
C THR A 487 4.44 5.45 42.78
N ARG A 488 4.51 4.59 43.80
CA ARG A 488 3.40 3.70 44.15
C ARG A 488 2.23 4.47 44.73
#